data_AF-A0A7U6JFL9-F1
#
_entry.id   AF-A0A7U6JFL9-F1
#
_cell.length_a   1.000
_cell.length_b   1.000
_cell.length_c   1.000
_cell.angle_alpha   90.00
_cell.angle_beta   90.00
_cell.angle_gamma   90.00
#
_symmetry.space_group_name_H-M   'P 1'
#
loop_
_entity.id
_entity.type
_entity.pdbx_description
1 polymer ?
#
loop_
_entity_poly.entity_id
_entity_poly.type
_entity_poly.pdbx_seq_one_letter_code
_entity_poly.pdbx_strand_id
1 'polypeptide(L)'
;MVRRAVGYIRYDTDEELKIMNELYNTLRLYTNFFLPSMKLKEKTRIGSKVSKKYDKPKTPYQRILECELVSEEIKKNLRRMYETLNPLLLKRDLDILIFL
;
A
#
# COMPACT_ATOMS: atom_id res chain seq x y z
N MET A 1 4.62 -4.25 3.85
CA MET A 1 3.88 -4.77 2.68
C MET A 1 4.86 -5.32 1.66
N VAL A 2 5.86 -4.54 1.27
CA VAL A 2 6.96 -4.95 0.37
C VAL A 2 7.56 -6.32 0.69
N ARG A 3 8.17 -6.51 1.87
CA ARG A 3 8.77 -7.81 2.29
C ARG A 3 7.78 -8.99 2.38
N ARG A 4 6.47 -8.71 2.43
CA ARG A 4 5.46 -9.78 2.38
C ARG A 4 5.20 -10.25 0.95
N ALA A 5 5.44 -9.39 -0.05
CA ALA A 5 5.28 -9.74 -1.46
C ALA A 5 6.53 -10.46 -2.01
N VAL A 6 7.73 -10.07 -1.56
CA VAL A 6 9.02 -10.55 -2.11
C VAL A 6 9.79 -11.48 -1.16
N GLY A 7 9.27 -11.73 0.03
CA GLY A 7 9.98 -12.51 1.04
C GLY A 7 11.23 -11.79 1.59
N TYR A 8 12.22 -12.60 1.98
CA TYR A 8 13.41 -12.17 2.73
C TYR A 8 14.72 -12.55 2.04
N ILE A 9 14.66 -13.11 0.84
CA ILE A 9 15.85 -13.48 0.08
C ILE A 9 16.62 -12.23 -0.35
N ARG A 10 17.90 -12.45 -0.67
CA ARG A 10 18.78 -11.41 -1.17
C ARG A 10 18.71 -11.41 -2.69
N TYR A 11 18.54 -10.22 -3.25
CA TYR A 11 18.51 -9.95 -4.68
C TYR A 11 19.76 -9.12 -4.99
N ASP A 12 20.73 -9.70 -5.68
CA ASP A 12 22.06 -9.13 -5.92
C ASP A 12 22.40 -9.00 -7.41
N THR A 13 21.48 -9.30 -8.34
CA THR A 13 21.68 -9.07 -9.79
C THR A 13 20.90 -7.89 -10.34
N ASP A 14 21.35 -7.34 -11.47
CA ASP A 14 20.68 -6.23 -12.15
C ASP A 14 19.30 -6.66 -12.70
N GLU A 15 19.17 -7.91 -13.13
CA GLU A 15 17.90 -8.48 -13.59
C GLU A 15 16.89 -8.55 -12.45
N GLU A 16 17.31 -9.02 -11.27
CA GLU A 16 16.47 -9.06 -10.08
C GLU A 16 16.05 -7.65 -9.67
N LEU A 17 16.98 -6.69 -9.68
CA LEU A 17 16.67 -5.29 -9.38
C LEU A 17 15.59 -4.73 -10.34
N LYS A 18 15.66 -5.06 -11.62
CA LYS A 18 14.67 -4.63 -12.61
C LYS A 18 13.28 -5.20 -12.29
N ILE A 19 13.18 -6.51 -12.04
CA ILE A 19 11.91 -7.17 -11.66
C ILE A 19 11.34 -6.54 -10.40
N MET A 20 12.19 -6.28 -9.41
CA MET A 20 11.79 -5.66 -8.14
C MET A 20 11.25 -4.25 -8.33
N ASN A 21 11.84 -3.45 -9.22
CA ASN A 21 11.34 -2.12 -9.55
C ASN A 21 9.98 -2.17 -10.25
N GLU A 22 9.78 -3.09 -11.19
CA GLU A 22 8.49 -3.32 -11.85
C GLU A 22 7.42 -3.74 -10.84
N LEU A 23 7.74 -4.70 -9.99
CA LEU A 23 6.86 -5.16 -8.92
C LEU A 23 6.49 -4.02 -7.98
N TYR A 24 7.44 -3.19 -7.55
CA TYR A 24 7.17 -2.07 -6.65
C TYR A 24 6.31 -0.99 -7.28
N ASN A 25 6.47 -0.73 -8.57
CA ASN A 25 5.65 0.23 -9.30
C ASN A 25 4.18 -0.22 -9.36
N THR A 26 3.92 -1.51 -9.55
CA THR A 26 2.55 -2.06 -9.53
C THR A 26 2.02 -2.17 -8.10
N LEU A 27 2.85 -2.67 -7.17
CA LEU A 27 2.45 -2.92 -5.79
C LEU A 27 2.05 -1.63 -5.08
N ARG A 28 2.78 -0.52 -5.28
CA ARG A 28 2.43 0.76 -4.66
C ARG A 28 1.04 1.23 -5.08
N LEU A 29 0.66 1.04 -6.34
CA LEU A 29 -0.65 1.46 -6.86
C LEU A 29 -1.74 0.60 -6.23
N TYR A 30 -1.54 -0.72 -6.24
CA TYR A 30 -2.48 -1.65 -5.63
C TYR A 30 -2.70 -1.39 -4.13
N THR A 31 -1.60 -1.29 -3.37
CA THR A 31 -1.69 -1.14 -1.91
C THR A 31 -2.22 0.22 -1.48
N ASN A 32 -1.83 1.30 -2.18
CA ASN A 32 -2.18 2.65 -1.73
C ASN A 32 -3.60 3.05 -2.13
N PHE A 33 -4.09 2.56 -3.26
CA PHE A 33 -5.42 2.94 -3.76
C PHE A 33 -6.52 1.95 -3.36
N PHE A 34 -6.21 0.66 -3.22
CA PHE A 34 -7.24 -0.38 -3.12
C PHE A 34 -7.20 -1.23 -1.86
N LEU A 35 -6.10 -1.23 -1.08
CA LEU A 35 -6.04 -2.00 0.16
C LEU A 35 -6.30 -1.12 1.39
N PRO A 36 -7.46 -1.28 2.06
CA PRO A 36 -7.74 -0.53 3.28
C PRO A 36 -6.84 -1.02 4.41
N SER A 37 -6.38 -0.09 5.25
CA SER A 37 -5.62 -0.41 6.45
C SER A 37 -6.22 0.27 7.67
N MET A 38 -6.19 -0.45 8.79
CA MET A 38 -6.49 0.09 10.11
C MET A 38 -5.22 0.63 10.74
N LYS A 39 -5.29 1.82 11.32
CA LYS A 39 -4.24 2.43 12.12
C LYS A 39 -4.59 2.32 13.59
N LEU A 40 -3.58 1.99 14.39
CA LEU A 40 -3.71 1.90 15.84
C LEU A 40 -3.91 3.32 16.39
N LYS A 41 -5.08 3.59 16.98
CA LYS A 41 -5.36 4.88 17.62
C LYS A 41 -4.87 4.92 19.06
N GLU A 42 -5.03 3.80 19.76
CA GLU A 42 -4.76 3.73 21.19
C GLU A 42 -4.24 2.35 21.55
N LYS A 43 -3.27 2.32 22.46
CA LYS A 43 -2.73 1.11 23.06
C LYS A 43 -2.58 1.33 24.55
N THR A 44 -3.40 0.67 25.34
CA THR A 44 -3.36 0.74 26.81
C THR A 44 -2.86 -0.56 27.40
N ARG A 45 -2.11 -0.48 28.49
CA ARG A 45 -1.62 -1.63 29.24
C ARG A 45 -2.09 -1.54 30.69
N ILE A 46 -2.70 -2.61 31.18
CA ILE A 46 -3.11 -2.74 32.58
C ILE A 46 -2.50 -4.06 33.09
N GLY A 47 -1.45 -3.94 33.92
CA GLY A 47 -0.64 -5.08 34.35
C GLY A 47 -0.06 -5.85 33.16
N SER A 48 -0.39 -7.14 33.05
CA SER A 48 0.02 -8.00 31.93
C SER A 48 -0.86 -7.85 30.67
N LYS A 49 -2.04 -7.22 30.76
CA LYS A 49 -3.00 -7.12 29.64
C LYS A 49 -2.74 -5.90 28.77
N VAL A 50 -2.74 -6.09 27.45
CA VAL A 50 -2.66 -5.02 26.44
C VAL A 50 -3.98 -4.94 25.67
N SER A 51 -4.60 -3.75 25.66
CA SER A 51 -5.77 -3.45 24.82
C SER A 51 -5.37 -2.51 23.69
N LYS A 52 -5.92 -2.73 22.49
CA LYS A 52 -5.65 -1.93 21.29
C LYS A 52 -6.95 -1.47 20.68
N LYS A 53 -7.06 -0.17 20.39
CA LYS A 53 -8.18 0.42 19.67
C LYS A 53 -7.70 0.90 18.31
N TYR A 54 -8.35 0.41 17.26
CA TYR A 54 -8.05 0.77 15.87
C TYR A 54 -9.09 1.75 15.32
N ASP A 55 -8.72 2.45 14.26
CA ASP A 55 -9.66 3.27 13.50
C ASP A 55 -10.48 2.46 12.50
N LYS A 56 -11.39 3.14 11.79
CA LYS A 56 -12.09 2.54 10.66
C LYS A 56 -11.08 2.29 9.52
N PRO A 57 -11.12 1.11 8.86
CA PRO A 57 -10.25 0.84 7.72
C PRO A 57 -10.41 1.89 6.63
N LYS A 58 -9.28 2.44 6.15
CA LYS A 58 -9.22 3.35 4.98
C LYS A 58 -7.97 3.08 4.17
N THR A 59 -8.04 3.25 2.85
CA THR A 59 -6.85 3.18 1.98
C THR A 59 -5.96 4.41 2.23
N PRO A 60 -4.63 4.32 2.01
CA PRO A 60 -3.77 5.50 2.03
C PRO A 60 -4.27 6.63 1.13
N TYR A 61 -4.79 6.30 -0.06
CA TYR A 61 -5.44 7.25 -0.95
C TYR A 61 -6.59 8.00 -0.27
N GLN A 62 -7.56 7.30 0.33
CA GLN A 62 -8.68 7.93 1.05
C GLN A 62 -8.20 8.84 2.18
N ARG A 63 -7.17 8.41 2.93
CA ARG A 63 -6.62 9.21 4.03
C ARG A 63 -5.97 10.50 3.53
N ILE A 64 -5.32 10.48 2.36
CA ILE A 64 -4.76 11.70 1.76
C ILE A 64 -5.88 12.65 1.32
N LEU A 65 -6.97 12.13 0.73
CA LEU A 65 -8.10 12.97 0.33
C LEU A 65 -8.76 13.68 1.52
N GLU A 66 -8.82 13.02 2.67
CA GLU A 66 -9.36 13.56 3.92
C GLU A 66 -8.39 14.45 4.71
N CYS A 67 -7.10 14.47 4.33
CA CYS A 67 -6.10 15.26 5.04
C CYS A 67 -6.20 16.74 4.64
N GLU A 68 -6.47 17.61 5.60
CA GLU A 68 -6.59 19.06 5.40
C GLU A 68 -5.23 19.71 5.04
N LEU A 69 -4.13 19.11 5.49
CA LEU A 69 -2.77 19.62 5.24
C LEU A 69 -2.25 19.36 3.82
N VAL A 70 -2.98 18.56 3.02
CA VAL A 70 -2.59 18.23 1.65
C VAL A 70 -3.34 19.14 0.68
N SER A 71 -2.61 19.77 -0.24
CA SER A 71 -3.20 20.68 -1.21
C SER A 71 -4.24 19.98 -2.11
N GLU A 72 -5.26 20.73 -2.54
CA GLU A 72 -6.28 20.22 -3.46
C GLU A 72 -5.71 19.83 -4.83
N GLU A 73 -4.59 20.43 -5.25
CA GLU A 73 -3.89 20.02 -6.47
C GLU A 73 -3.39 18.58 -6.39
N ILE A 74 -2.73 18.21 -5.28
CA ILE A 74 -2.27 16.82 -5.06
C ILE A 74 -3.47 15.87 -5.05
N LYS A 75 -4.54 16.22 -4.35
CA LYS A 75 -5.76 15.39 -4.30
C LYS A 75 -6.41 15.23 -5.67
N LYS A 76 -6.43 16.27 -6.49
CA LYS A 76 -6.93 16.22 -7.87
C LYS A 76 -6.09 15.28 -8.74
N ASN A 77 -4.76 15.33 -8.61
CA ASN A 77 -3.87 14.42 -9.32
C ASN A 77 -4.07 12.96 -8.88
N LEU A 78 -4.26 12.71 -7.59
CA LEU A 78 -4.57 11.37 -7.09
C LEU A 78 -5.92 10.84 -7.59
N ARG A 79 -6.96 11.70 -7.66
CA ARG A 79 -8.26 11.34 -8.24
C ARG A 79 -8.14 10.94 -9.71
N ARG A 80 -7.43 11.76 -10.52
CA ARG A 80 -7.14 11.45 -11.92
C ARG A 80 -6.39 10.13 -12.08
N MET A 81 -5.37 9.90 -11.25
CA MET A 81 -4.66 8.62 -11.26
C MET A 81 -5.59 7.47 -10.92
N TYR A 82 -6.40 7.58 -9.85
CA TYR A 82 -7.35 6.55 -9.45
C TYR A 82 -8.33 6.16 -10.57
N GLU A 83 -8.83 7.13 -11.34
CA GLU A 83 -9.72 6.89 -12.49
C GLU A 83 -9.07 6.04 -13.60
N THR A 84 -7.74 6.06 -13.71
CA THR A 84 -7.01 5.25 -14.70
C THR A 84 -6.68 3.84 -14.20
N LEU A 85 -6.83 3.56 -12.90
CA LEU A 85 -6.40 2.29 -12.32
C LEU A 85 -7.52 1.26 -12.34
N ASN A 86 -7.18 0.03 -12.75
CA ASN A 86 -8.06 -1.12 -12.62
C ASN A 86 -7.47 -2.10 -11.57
N PRO A 87 -8.16 -2.33 -10.44
CA PRO A 87 -7.63 -3.18 -9.37
C PRO A 87 -7.44 -4.63 -9.80
N LEU A 88 -8.25 -5.15 -10.73
CA LEU A 88 -8.12 -6.51 -11.24
C LEU A 88 -6.86 -6.66 -12.11
N LEU A 89 -6.60 -5.68 -12.99
CA LEU A 89 -5.40 -5.68 -13.83
C LEU A 89 -4.14 -5.57 -12.97
N LEU A 90 -4.12 -4.63 -12.02
CA LEU A 90 -3.00 -4.49 -11.09
C LEU A 90 -2.74 -5.78 -10.30
N LYS A 91 -3.80 -6.48 -9.86
CA LYS A 91 -3.65 -7.75 -9.14
C LYS A 91 -3.07 -8.84 -10.04
N ARG A 92 -3.53 -8.93 -11.30
CA ARG A 92 -3.01 -9.89 -12.28
C ARG A 92 -1.53 -9.64 -12.58
N ASP A 93 -1.16 -8.39 -12.79
CA ASP A 93 0.23 -8.01 -13.09
C ASP A 93 1.15 -8.31 -11.89
N LEU A 94 0.67 -8.11 -10.66
CA LEU A 94 1.37 -8.53 -9.45
C LEU A 94 1.55 -10.04 -9.36
N ASP A 95 0.52 -10.83 -9.70
CA ASP A 95 0.62 -12.28 -9.65
C ASP A 95 1.68 -12.78 -10.64
N ILE A 96 1.72 -12.24 -11.85
CA ILE A 96 2.76 -12.57 -12.84
C ILE A 96 4.17 -12.26 -12.30
N LEU A 97 4.37 -11.10 -11.69
CA LEU A 97 5.69 -10.67 -11.20
C LEU A 97 6.15 -11.39 -9.93
N ILE A 98 5.23 -11.95 -9.13
CA ILE A 98 5.56 -12.68 -7.89
C ILE A 98 5.91 -14.15 -8.17
N PHE A 99 5.40 -14.71 -9.28
CA PHE A 99 5.69 -16.09 -9.69
C PHE A 99 6.83 -16.22 -10.71
N LEU A 100 7.49 -15.11 -11.06
CA LEU A 100 8.78 -15.07 -11.79
C LEU A 100 9.94 -15.05 -10.80
#